data_AF-A0A7X7N3F9-F1
#
_entry.id   AF-A0A7X7N3F9-F1
#
_cell.length_a   1.000
_cell.length_b   1.000
_cell.length_c   1.000
_cell.angle_alpha   90.00
_cell.angle_beta   90.00
_cell.angle_gamma   90.00
#
_symmetry.space_group_name_H-M   'P 1'
#
loop_
_entity.id
_entity.type
_entity.pdbx_description
1 polymer ?
#
loop_
_entity_poly.entity_id
_entity_poly.type
_entity_poly.pdbx_seq_one_letter_code
_entity_poly.pdbx_strand_id
1 'polypeptide(L)'
;MTPALVVAFIVLVVTMLFAATLALPSTASALTVNKATARANESTNTNVIGGQPTRVTWEGTVAADEEVSSVSFVFPQGSWVAEDANIKATILDGTKRVETEQNATLDNTGATIEFPSNVASGYLIRVEIYKLALPAEGGAFTLTGSYTNAEGESIDLVESPAIKVISLTPTDAIIAWLDQQPWVEAWNSVLFLKIFLNPQMIVAAAPNLFTGFLRSLGLVLVGFPLAIPIGLAISFLRMSKLRILRFISGIYVNVIRGTPLFLQIYIAFFGLPFLGISIDDYLLGIIVLAMNSSAYLAEIFRAGIQSIHKGQFEASMSLGMNGIQTMFFVIIPQTVRRV
;
A
#
# COMPACT_ATOMS: atom_id res chain seq x y z
N MET A 1 34.45 48.95 -38.88
CA MET A 1 33.46 47.87 -39.08
C MET A 1 32.14 48.37 -38.55
N THR A 2 31.06 48.29 -39.34
CA THR A 2 29.72 48.74 -38.91
C THR A 2 29.20 47.88 -37.75
N PRO A 3 28.33 48.40 -36.86
CA PRO A 3 27.80 47.65 -35.72
C PRO A 3 27.12 46.34 -36.13
N ALA A 4 26.54 46.27 -37.34
CA ALA A 4 25.97 45.05 -37.91
C ALA A 4 27.01 43.93 -38.11
N LEU A 5 28.26 44.28 -38.45
CA LEU A 5 29.32 43.30 -38.74
C LEU A 5 29.91 42.71 -37.46
N VAL A 6 29.89 43.48 -36.36
CA VAL A 6 30.30 43.01 -35.03
C VAL A 6 29.27 42.04 -34.45
N VAL A 7 27.98 42.34 -34.60
CA VAL A 7 26.89 41.44 -34.16
C VAL A 7 26.92 40.13 -34.96
N ALA A 8 27.13 40.17 -36.27
CA ALA A 8 27.25 38.97 -37.09
C ALA A 8 28.44 38.08 -36.68
N PHE A 9 29.58 38.69 -36.33
CA PHE A 9 30.76 37.94 -35.86
C PHE A 9 30.54 37.32 -34.48
N ILE A 10 29.88 38.03 -33.56
CA ILE A 10 29.54 37.50 -32.22
C ILE A 10 28.54 36.35 -32.35
N VAL A 11 27.52 36.47 -33.20
CA VAL A 11 26.55 35.39 -33.45
C VAL A 11 27.27 34.16 -34.03
N LEU A 12 28.18 34.35 -35.00
CA LEU A 12 28.94 33.25 -35.61
C LEU A 12 29.81 32.51 -34.57
N VAL A 13 30.53 33.25 -33.72
CA VAL A 13 31.39 32.70 -32.66
C VAL A 13 30.55 31.96 -31.61
N VAL A 14 29.40 32.52 -31.21
CA VAL A 14 28.48 31.86 -30.27
C VAL A 14 27.87 30.61 -30.88
N THR A 15 27.49 30.61 -32.16
CA THR A 15 27.01 29.39 -32.84
C THR A 15 28.10 28.34 -33.03
N MET A 16 29.35 28.73 -33.26
CA MET A 16 30.47 27.78 -33.34
C MET A 16 30.81 27.19 -31.96
N LEU A 17 30.75 27.99 -30.88
CA LEU A 17 30.90 27.50 -29.51
C LEU A 17 29.75 26.56 -29.11
N PHE A 18 28.51 26.87 -29.51
CA PHE A 18 27.36 26.00 -29.26
C PHE A 18 27.40 24.70 -30.08
N ALA A 19 27.90 24.76 -31.31
CA ALA A 19 28.14 23.57 -32.13
C ALA A 19 29.31 22.72 -31.60
N ALA A 20 30.34 23.34 -31.03
CA ALA A 20 31.45 22.64 -30.39
C ALA A 20 31.03 21.95 -29.08
N THR A 21 30.07 22.50 -28.32
CA THR A 21 29.49 21.82 -27.16
C THR A 21 28.57 20.65 -27.52
N LEU A 22 28.08 20.59 -28.77
CA LEU A 22 27.33 19.45 -29.31
C LEU A 22 28.23 18.35 -29.91
N ALA A 23 29.54 18.59 -30.00
CA ALA A 23 30.53 17.69 -30.57
C ALA A 23 31.58 17.23 -29.54
N LEU A 24 31.22 17.23 -28.25
CA LEU A 24 31.97 16.41 -27.29
C LEU A 24 31.73 14.94 -27.69
N PRO A 25 32.78 14.13 -27.91
CA PRO A 25 32.59 12.69 -28.04
C PRO A 25 31.92 12.22 -26.75
N SER A 26 30.66 11.80 -26.84
CA SER A 26 30.10 10.94 -25.80
C SER A 26 31.00 9.73 -25.78
N THR A 27 31.68 9.48 -24.66
CA THR A 27 32.22 8.15 -24.38
C THR A 27 31.02 7.21 -24.44
N ALA A 28 30.85 6.54 -25.57
CA ALA A 28 29.81 5.55 -25.72
C ALA A 28 30.17 4.44 -24.73
N SER A 29 29.44 4.36 -23.62
CA SER A 29 29.52 3.17 -22.77
C SER A 29 29.12 1.99 -23.62
N ALA A 30 30.09 1.14 -23.93
CA ALA A 30 29.95 0.11 -24.94
C ALA A 30 29.48 -1.24 -24.36
N LEU A 31 29.03 -1.25 -23.10
CA LEU A 31 28.13 -2.28 -22.57
C LEU A 31 26.77 -1.65 -22.23
N THR A 32 25.72 -2.02 -22.96
CA THR A 32 24.37 -1.51 -22.70
C THR A 32 23.65 -2.39 -21.69
N VAL A 33 23.18 -1.81 -20.59
CA VAL A 33 22.39 -2.54 -19.59
C VAL A 33 20.94 -2.68 -20.05
N ASN A 34 20.48 -3.91 -20.27
CA ASN A 34 19.14 -4.19 -20.75
C ASN A 34 18.14 -4.38 -19.61
N LYS A 35 18.58 -4.98 -18.49
CA LYS A 35 17.68 -5.34 -17.40
C LYS A 35 18.43 -5.47 -16.08
N ALA A 36 17.82 -4.96 -15.01
CA ALA A 36 18.19 -5.31 -13.63
C ALA A 36 16.91 -5.50 -12.81
N THR A 37 16.73 -6.69 -12.24
CA THR A 37 15.53 -7.05 -11.47
C THR A 37 15.89 -7.97 -10.32
N ALA A 38 15.18 -7.86 -9.20
CA ALA A 38 15.26 -8.82 -8.10
C ALA A 38 13.98 -9.66 -8.00
N ARG A 39 14.11 -10.91 -7.56
CA ARG A 39 12.98 -11.82 -7.35
C ARG A 39 12.20 -11.39 -6.10
N ALA A 40 10.88 -11.49 -6.15
CA ALA A 40 10.07 -11.31 -4.95
C ALA A 40 10.45 -12.34 -3.87
N ASN A 41 10.68 -11.87 -2.66
CA ASN A 41 10.99 -12.66 -1.47
C ASN A 41 9.87 -12.59 -0.41
N GLU A 42 8.79 -11.88 -0.71
CA GLU A 42 7.54 -11.92 0.05
C GLU A 42 6.70 -13.16 -0.36
N SER A 43 6.01 -13.78 0.59
CA SER A 43 5.13 -14.94 0.33
C SER A 43 3.75 -14.54 -0.21
N THR A 44 3.35 -13.29 -0.01
CA THR A 44 2.00 -12.76 -0.29
C THR A 44 1.91 -11.86 -1.51
N ASN A 45 3.00 -11.19 -1.92
CA ASN A 45 3.00 -10.21 -3.00
C ASN A 45 4.26 -10.31 -3.88
N THR A 46 4.37 -9.45 -4.89
CA THR A 46 5.50 -9.41 -5.83
C THR A 46 6.64 -8.47 -5.42
N ASN A 47 6.63 -8.00 -4.16
CA ASN A 47 7.62 -7.05 -3.67
C ASN A 47 8.95 -7.72 -3.31
N VAL A 48 10.00 -6.91 -3.31
CA VAL A 48 11.34 -7.29 -2.86
C VAL A 48 11.61 -6.58 -1.54
N ILE A 49 11.65 -7.33 -0.45
CA ILE A 49 11.93 -6.87 0.91
C ILE A 49 13.44 -6.77 1.11
N GLY A 50 13.90 -5.61 1.57
CA GLY A 50 15.28 -5.36 1.96
C GLY A 50 15.68 -6.19 3.18
N GLY A 51 16.97 -6.52 3.29
CA GLY A 51 17.53 -7.29 4.39
C GLY A 51 17.27 -8.79 4.32
N GLN A 52 16.50 -9.28 3.34
CA GLN A 52 16.26 -10.70 3.11
C GLN A 52 16.94 -11.18 1.82
N PRO A 53 17.53 -12.40 1.81
CA PRO A 53 18.15 -12.96 0.61
C PRO A 53 17.17 -13.08 -0.56
N THR A 54 17.55 -12.54 -1.71
CA THR A 54 16.80 -12.67 -2.96
C THR A 54 17.74 -13.06 -4.11
N ARG A 55 17.15 -13.40 -5.27
CA ARG A 55 17.90 -13.57 -6.51
C ARG A 55 17.86 -12.27 -7.30
N VAL A 56 19.02 -11.71 -7.58
CA VAL A 56 19.17 -10.53 -8.44
C VAL A 56 19.64 -10.98 -9.82
N THR A 57 18.97 -10.49 -10.86
CA THR A 57 19.27 -10.78 -12.26
C THR A 57 19.63 -9.49 -12.95
N TRP A 58 20.80 -9.47 -13.59
CA TRP A 58 21.29 -8.40 -14.43
C TRP A 58 21.53 -8.92 -15.85
N GLU A 59 21.20 -8.12 -16.86
CA GLU A 59 21.42 -8.43 -18.27
C GLU A 59 22.05 -7.23 -18.97
N GLY A 60 23.13 -7.46 -19.70
CA GLY A 60 23.77 -6.47 -20.56
C GLY A 60 24.18 -7.05 -21.90
N THR A 61 24.22 -6.21 -22.93
CA THR A 61 24.68 -6.57 -24.28
C THR A 61 25.99 -5.86 -24.59
N VAL A 62 26.96 -6.62 -25.10
CA VAL A 62 28.24 -6.09 -25.60
C VAL A 62 28.00 -5.32 -26.89
N ALA A 63 28.45 -4.06 -26.96
CA ALA A 63 28.28 -3.24 -28.15
C ALA A 63 29.07 -3.79 -29.34
N ALA A 64 28.74 -3.26 -30.52
CA ALA A 64 29.47 -3.58 -31.75
C ALA A 64 30.94 -3.18 -31.59
N ASP A 65 31.84 -4.05 -32.01
CA ASP A 65 33.31 -3.86 -32.04
C ASP A 65 34.04 -3.92 -30.68
N GLU A 66 33.41 -4.41 -29.61
CA GLU A 66 34.08 -4.67 -28.31
C GLU A 66 34.08 -6.14 -27.89
N GLU A 67 35.10 -6.50 -27.11
CA GLU A 67 35.23 -7.78 -26.43
C GLU A 67 35.35 -7.56 -24.91
N VAL A 68 34.59 -8.30 -24.12
CA VAL A 68 34.57 -8.16 -22.66
C VAL A 68 35.28 -9.34 -21.99
N SER A 69 36.29 -9.04 -21.17
CA SER A 69 37.09 -10.03 -20.44
C SER A 69 36.59 -10.23 -19.00
N SER A 70 36.08 -9.18 -18.35
CA SER A 70 35.49 -9.29 -17.02
C SER A 70 34.38 -8.27 -16.79
N VAL A 71 33.45 -8.62 -15.89
CA VAL A 71 32.39 -7.72 -15.41
C VAL A 71 32.40 -7.73 -13.90
N SER A 72 32.47 -6.56 -13.28
CA SER A 72 32.46 -6.37 -11.84
C SER A 72 31.27 -5.50 -11.43
N PHE A 73 30.63 -5.87 -10.33
CA PHE A 73 29.48 -5.20 -9.74
C PHE A 73 29.82 -4.74 -8.33
N VAL A 74 29.41 -3.53 -7.98
CA VAL A 74 29.47 -2.98 -6.63
C VAL A 74 28.07 -3.04 -6.04
N PHE A 75 27.94 -3.64 -4.86
CA PHE A 75 26.65 -3.72 -4.18
C PHE A 75 26.34 -2.44 -3.39
N PRO A 76 25.06 -2.03 -3.30
CA PRO A 76 24.66 -0.90 -2.47
C PRO A 76 25.07 -1.09 -1.00
N GLN A 77 25.44 -0.01 -0.32
CA GLN A 77 25.82 -0.07 1.10
C GLN A 77 24.70 -0.69 1.96
N GLY A 78 25.09 -1.62 2.84
CA GLY A 78 24.14 -2.38 3.67
C GLY A 78 23.60 -3.66 3.02
N SER A 79 24.03 -3.98 1.79
CA SER A 79 23.80 -5.31 1.19
C SER A 79 24.73 -6.34 1.81
N TRP A 80 24.29 -7.59 1.85
CA TRP A 80 25.11 -8.71 2.33
C TRP A 80 24.78 -9.99 1.55
N VAL A 81 25.74 -10.90 1.51
CA VAL A 81 25.67 -12.15 0.77
C VAL A 81 25.57 -13.32 1.76
N ALA A 82 24.65 -14.26 1.54
CA ALA A 82 24.55 -15.46 2.36
C ALA A 82 25.75 -16.40 2.16
N GLU A 83 26.14 -17.18 3.17
CA GLU A 83 27.31 -18.07 3.11
C GLU A 83 27.25 -19.11 1.97
N ASP A 84 26.04 -19.49 1.54
CA ASP A 84 25.82 -20.45 0.45
C ASP A 84 25.32 -19.78 -0.85
N ALA A 85 25.60 -18.49 -1.01
CA ALA A 85 25.31 -17.76 -2.22
C ALA A 85 26.13 -18.26 -3.42
N ASN A 86 25.58 -18.08 -4.61
CA ASN A 86 26.22 -18.50 -5.85
C ASN A 86 25.94 -17.48 -6.95
N ILE A 87 26.90 -17.29 -7.85
CA ILE A 87 26.76 -16.48 -9.06
C ILE A 87 26.72 -17.41 -10.26
N LYS A 88 25.74 -17.18 -11.12
CA LYS A 88 25.67 -17.82 -12.43
C LYS A 88 25.67 -16.76 -13.52
N ALA A 89 26.76 -16.65 -14.27
CA ALA A 89 26.73 -15.99 -15.57
C ALA A 89 26.30 -16.98 -16.66
N THR A 90 25.63 -16.45 -17.68
CA THR A 90 25.21 -17.16 -18.88
C THR A 90 25.37 -16.21 -20.06
N ILE A 91 26.15 -16.65 -21.04
CA ILE A 91 26.36 -15.91 -22.28
C ILE A 91 25.40 -16.45 -23.34
N LEU A 92 24.74 -15.53 -24.05
CA LEU A 92 23.79 -15.84 -25.11
C LEU A 92 24.23 -15.17 -26.41
N ASP A 93 24.33 -15.97 -27.47
CA ASP A 93 24.36 -15.50 -28.86
C ASP A 93 22.93 -15.60 -29.42
N GLY A 94 22.22 -14.47 -29.44
CA GLY A 94 20.79 -14.44 -29.72
C GLY A 94 19.99 -15.34 -28.77
N THR A 95 19.52 -16.49 -29.26
CA THR A 95 18.75 -17.47 -28.47
C THR A 95 19.57 -18.68 -28.02
N LYS A 96 20.85 -18.77 -28.41
CA LYS A 96 21.70 -19.93 -28.11
C LYS A 96 22.62 -19.63 -26.95
N ARG A 97 22.67 -20.56 -25.98
CA ARG A 97 23.61 -20.52 -24.86
C ARG A 97 24.99 -20.92 -25.34
N VAL A 98 25.98 -20.08 -25.06
CA VAL A 98 27.39 -20.40 -25.22
C VAL A 98 27.92 -20.85 -23.86
N GLU A 99 28.44 -22.07 -23.79
CA GLU A 99 29.09 -22.56 -22.58
C GLU A 99 30.53 -22.05 -22.56
N THR A 100 30.79 -21.14 -21.64
CA THR A 100 32.10 -20.57 -21.38
C THR A 100 32.42 -20.85 -19.92
N GLU A 101 33.62 -21.35 -19.65
CA GLU A 101 34.13 -21.44 -18.27
C GLU A 101 34.17 -20.03 -17.68
N GLN A 102 33.83 -19.87 -16.41
CA GLN A 102 33.77 -18.56 -15.78
C GLN A 102 34.30 -18.68 -14.36
N ASN A 103 35.16 -17.74 -13.98
CA ASN A 103 35.61 -17.61 -12.61
C ASN A 103 34.84 -16.46 -11.98
N ALA A 104 33.98 -16.79 -11.02
CA ALA A 104 33.19 -15.78 -10.32
C ALA A 104 33.66 -15.69 -8.86
N THR A 105 33.99 -14.48 -8.43
CA THR A 105 34.24 -14.15 -7.02
C THR A 105 33.06 -13.33 -6.50
N LEU A 106 32.60 -13.67 -5.30
CA LEU A 106 31.46 -13.03 -4.66
C LEU A 106 31.86 -12.62 -3.25
N ASP A 107 31.86 -11.32 -3.00
CA ASP A 107 32.14 -10.73 -1.70
C ASP A 107 30.94 -9.90 -1.22
N ASN A 108 30.94 -9.52 0.06
CA ASN A 108 29.88 -8.65 0.61
C ASN A 108 29.85 -7.25 -0.03
N THR A 109 30.92 -6.83 -0.70
CA THR A 109 31.03 -5.51 -1.35
C THR A 109 30.69 -5.55 -2.84
N GLY A 110 30.70 -6.72 -3.47
CA GLY A 110 30.54 -6.82 -4.92
C GLY A 110 30.72 -8.24 -5.47
N ALA A 111 30.52 -8.36 -6.78
CA ALA A 111 30.70 -9.60 -7.52
C ALA A 111 31.58 -9.33 -8.75
N THR A 112 32.59 -10.14 -8.97
CA THR A 112 33.42 -10.06 -10.20
C THR A 112 33.33 -11.38 -10.94
N ILE A 113 33.12 -11.30 -12.25
CA ILE A 113 33.05 -12.46 -13.14
C ILE A 113 34.10 -12.27 -14.22
N GLU A 114 35.04 -13.19 -14.28
CA GLU A 114 36.09 -13.25 -15.28
C GLU A 114 35.75 -14.33 -16.32
N PHE A 115 35.90 -13.97 -17.58
CA PHE A 115 35.69 -14.83 -18.73
C PHE A 115 37.07 -15.17 -19.35
N PRO A 116 37.57 -16.41 -19.19
CA PRO A 116 38.85 -16.83 -19.75
C PRO A 116 38.90 -16.76 -21.28
N SER A 117 37.74 -16.91 -21.93
CA SER A 117 37.54 -16.55 -23.34
C SER A 117 36.69 -15.28 -23.39
N ASN A 118 37.22 -14.21 -23.96
CA ASN A 118 36.52 -12.94 -24.09
C ASN A 118 35.13 -13.12 -24.71
N VAL A 119 34.17 -12.34 -24.24
CA VAL A 119 32.82 -12.31 -24.78
C VAL A 119 32.79 -11.40 -26.01
N ALA A 120 32.42 -11.96 -27.16
CA ALA A 120 32.37 -11.24 -28.43
C ALA A 120 31.26 -10.18 -28.48
N SER A 121 31.43 -9.21 -29.39
CA SER A 121 30.45 -8.17 -29.66
C SER A 121 29.06 -8.73 -30.03
N GLY A 122 28.01 -8.05 -29.56
CA GLY A 122 26.62 -8.43 -29.80
C GLY A 122 26.07 -9.54 -28.90
N TYR A 123 26.90 -10.17 -28.05
CA TYR A 123 26.45 -11.23 -27.16
C TYR A 123 25.78 -10.63 -25.92
N LEU A 124 24.77 -11.33 -25.38
CA LEU A 124 24.09 -10.94 -24.15
C LEU A 124 24.68 -11.71 -22.97
N ILE A 125 25.12 -10.96 -21.96
CA ILE A 125 25.60 -11.49 -20.69
C ILE A 125 24.45 -11.39 -19.68
N ARG A 126 23.95 -12.54 -19.21
CA ARG A 126 23.00 -12.62 -18.11
C ARG A 126 23.73 -13.08 -16.86
N VAL A 127 23.68 -12.26 -15.81
CA VAL A 127 24.24 -12.56 -14.50
C VAL A 127 23.10 -12.76 -13.51
N GLU A 128 23.09 -13.91 -12.84
CA GLU A 128 22.16 -14.23 -11.76
C GLU A 128 22.94 -14.42 -10.46
N ILE A 129 22.73 -13.54 -9.49
CA ILE A 129 23.30 -13.62 -8.15
C ILE A 129 22.22 -14.19 -7.23
N TYR A 130 22.45 -15.38 -6.70
CA TYR A 130 21.53 -16.08 -5.81
C TYR A 130 21.85 -15.74 -4.36
N LYS A 131 20.80 -15.46 -3.57
CA LYS A 131 20.87 -15.18 -2.12
C LYS A 131 21.67 -13.92 -1.75
N LEU A 132 21.52 -12.87 -2.56
CA LEU A 132 21.96 -11.52 -2.23
C LEU A 132 20.84 -10.80 -1.48
N ALA A 133 21.13 -10.28 -0.28
CA ALA A 133 20.21 -9.42 0.45
C ALA A 133 20.52 -7.95 0.15
N LEU A 134 19.52 -7.23 -0.35
CA LEU A 134 19.61 -5.78 -0.60
C LEU A 134 19.42 -4.98 0.70
N PRO A 135 19.71 -3.68 0.76
CA PRO A 135 19.69 -2.92 2.02
C PRO A 135 18.33 -2.94 2.72
N ALA A 136 18.34 -3.11 4.05
CA ALA A 136 17.13 -3.28 4.87
C ALA A 136 16.25 -2.02 4.96
N GLU A 137 16.82 -0.83 4.76
CA GLU A 137 16.11 0.44 4.78
C GLU A 137 15.13 0.61 3.60
N GLY A 138 15.25 -0.22 2.57
CA GLY A 138 14.48 -0.08 1.33
C GLY A 138 14.94 1.12 0.50
N GLY A 139 14.45 1.21 -0.72
CA GLY A 139 14.85 2.24 -1.67
C GLY A 139 14.83 1.77 -3.12
N ALA A 140 15.15 2.69 -4.03
CA ALA A 140 15.40 2.38 -5.42
C ALA A 140 16.91 2.22 -5.61
N PHE A 141 17.38 0.99 -5.81
CA PHE A 141 18.80 0.70 -5.92
C PHE A 141 19.17 0.36 -7.36
N THR A 142 20.22 0.98 -7.87
CA THR A 142 20.84 0.62 -9.14
C THR A 142 22.08 -0.22 -8.84
N LEU A 143 22.29 -1.28 -9.62
CA LEU A 143 23.58 -1.96 -9.65
C LEU A 143 24.54 -1.10 -10.47
N THR A 144 25.61 -0.67 -9.81
CA THR A 144 26.76 0.01 -10.41
C THR A 144 27.92 -0.97 -10.54
N GLY A 145 28.87 -0.70 -11.43
CA GLY A 145 30.04 -1.55 -11.60
C GLY A 145 30.90 -1.11 -12.77
N SER A 146 31.86 -1.93 -13.15
CA SER A 146 32.75 -1.70 -14.29
C SER A 146 32.95 -3.00 -15.07
N TYR A 147 33.34 -2.87 -16.33
CA TYR A 147 33.77 -4.01 -17.15
C TYR A 147 35.17 -3.74 -17.71
N THR A 148 35.89 -4.82 -18.04
CA THR A 148 37.23 -4.74 -18.63
C THR A 148 37.18 -5.23 -20.06
N ASN A 149 37.75 -4.46 -20.99
CA ASN A 149 37.93 -4.85 -22.39
C ASN A 149 39.02 -5.95 -22.52
N ALA A 150 39.06 -6.70 -23.61
CA ALA A 150 40.21 -7.46 -24.09
C ALA A 150 41.55 -6.68 -24.07
N GLU A 151 41.50 -5.35 -24.24
CA GLU A 151 42.68 -4.46 -24.18
C GLU A 151 43.12 -4.11 -22.73
N GLY A 152 42.39 -4.57 -21.72
CA GLY A 152 42.72 -4.36 -20.30
C GLY A 152 42.28 -3.01 -19.72
N GLU A 153 41.56 -2.19 -20.48
CA GLU A 153 40.96 -0.94 -20.00
C GLU A 153 39.68 -1.21 -19.19
N SER A 154 39.56 -0.58 -18.02
CA SER A 154 38.38 -0.69 -17.15
C SER A 154 37.44 0.49 -17.39
N ILE A 155 36.20 0.19 -17.75
CA ILE A 155 35.17 1.17 -18.14
C ILE A 155 33.96 1.02 -17.22
N ASP A 156 33.43 2.14 -16.72
CA ASP A 156 32.26 2.15 -15.86
C ASP A 156 30.99 1.72 -16.61
N LEU A 157 30.18 0.89 -15.95
CA LEU A 157 28.88 0.45 -16.44
C LEU A 157 27.88 1.60 -16.41
N VAL A 158 27.01 1.64 -17.42
CA VAL A 158 25.82 2.49 -17.38
C VAL A 158 24.94 2.06 -16.20
N GLU A 159 24.38 3.04 -15.48
CA GLU A 159 23.46 2.76 -14.38
C GLU A 159 22.30 1.87 -14.85
N SER A 160 22.10 0.77 -14.13
CA SER A 160 21.02 -0.18 -14.41
C SER A 160 19.65 0.36 -14.01
N PRO A 161 18.54 -0.15 -14.59
CA PRO A 161 17.19 0.19 -14.13
C PRO A 161 17.02 -0.07 -12.63
N ALA A 162 16.45 0.90 -11.91
CA ALA A 162 16.37 0.83 -10.46
C ALA A 162 15.48 -0.33 -9.96
N ILE A 163 16.05 -1.16 -9.11
CA ILE A 163 15.38 -2.23 -8.37
C ILE A 163 14.67 -1.58 -7.17
N LYS A 164 13.34 -1.64 -7.15
CA LYS A 164 12.54 -1.15 -6.02
C LYS A 164 12.55 -2.18 -4.91
N VAL A 165 13.08 -1.79 -3.75
CA VAL A 165 13.16 -2.58 -2.54
C VAL A 165 12.32 -1.90 -1.47
N ILE A 166 11.44 -2.65 -0.81
CA ILE A 166 10.68 -2.16 0.34
C ILE A 166 11.48 -2.37 1.62
N SER A 167 11.36 -1.44 2.57
CA SER A 167 12.01 -1.55 3.87
C SER A 167 11.52 -2.78 4.62
N LEU A 168 12.39 -3.41 5.40
CA LEU A 168 11.98 -4.47 6.33
C LEU A 168 11.10 -3.86 7.43
N THR A 169 9.79 -4.11 7.40
CA THR A 169 8.93 -3.66 8.48
C THR A 169 9.16 -4.50 9.74
N PRO A 170 8.87 -3.99 10.96
CA PRO A 170 8.94 -4.81 12.17
C PRO A 170 8.08 -6.09 12.08
N THR A 171 6.98 -6.03 11.33
CA THR A 171 6.11 -7.17 11.04
C THR A 171 6.82 -8.22 10.18
N ASP A 172 7.52 -7.78 9.12
CA ASP A 172 8.30 -8.67 8.25
C ASP A 172 9.47 -9.33 8.99
N ALA A 173 10.09 -8.63 9.93
CA ALA A 173 11.12 -9.19 10.80
C ALA A 173 10.57 -10.33 11.67
N ILE A 174 9.36 -10.17 12.23
CA ILE A 174 8.70 -11.22 13.02
C ILE A 174 8.31 -12.40 12.11
N ILE A 175 7.83 -12.15 10.89
CA ILE A 175 7.50 -13.20 9.93
C ILE A 175 8.75 -14.00 9.56
N ALA A 176 9.86 -13.33 9.24
CA ALA A 176 11.13 -13.99 8.94
C ALA A 176 11.65 -14.81 10.13
N TRP A 177 11.44 -14.32 11.36
CA TRP A 177 11.75 -15.08 12.57
C TRP A 177 10.85 -16.32 12.71
N LEU A 178 9.54 -16.19 12.44
CA LEU A 178 8.58 -17.30 12.46
C LEU A 178 8.94 -18.40 11.45
N ASP A 179 9.38 -18.02 10.25
CA ASP A 179 9.75 -18.97 9.19
C ASP A 179 10.92 -19.88 9.59
N GLN A 180 11.78 -19.44 10.52
CA GLN A 180 12.91 -20.22 11.03
C GLN A 180 12.53 -21.15 12.18
N GLN A 181 11.30 -21.09 12.70
CA GLN A 181 10.91 -21.85 13.87
C GLN A 181 10.42 -23.26 13.51
N PRO A 182 11.00 -24.34 14.10
CA PRO A 182 10.57 -25.71 13.81
C PRO A 182 9.10 -25.98 14.17
N TRP A 183 8.58 -25.30 15.20
CA TRP A 183 7.18 -25.44 15.59
C TRP A 183 6.23 -24.82 14.56
N VAL A 184 6.63 -23.75 13.86
CA VAL A 184 5.83 -23.12 12.80
C VAL A 184 5.78 -24.02 11.58
N GLU A 185 6.89 -24.67 11.23
CA GLU A 185 6.92 -25.68 10.18
C GLU A 185 6.00 -26.86 10.51
N ALA A 186 6.12 -27.41 11.73
CA ALA A 186 5.24 -28.49 12.20
C ALA A 186 3.76 -28.06 12.23
N TRP A 187 3.47 -26.83 12.65
CA TRP A 187 2.12 -26.25 12.63
C TRP A 187 1.56 -26.16 11.21
N ASN A 188 2.35 -25.59 10.29
CA ASN A 188 1.97 -25.40 8.89
C ASN A 188 1.95 -26.71 8.08
N SER A 189 2.51 -27.80 8.61
CA SER A 189 2.37 -29.13 8.00
C SER A 189 0.92 -29.64 8.04
N VAL A 190 0.13 -29.21 9.02
CA VAL A 190 -1.29 -29.54 9.12
C VAL A 190 -2.08 -28.59 8.22
N LEU A 191 -2.69 -29.13 7.16
CA LEU A 191 -3.41 -28.35 6.15
C LEU A 191 -4.45 -27.39 6.76
N PHE A 192 -5.21 -27.86 7.74
CA PHE A 192 -6.20 -27.04 8.44
C PHE A 192 -5.56 -25.83 9.13
N LEU A 193 -4.49 -26.04 9.88
CA LEU A 193 -3.79 -24.97 10.60
C LEU A 193 -3.14 -23.98 9.62
N LYS A 194 -2.56 -24.48 8.53
CA LYS A 194 -1.98 -23.63 7.49
C LYS A 194 -3.00 -22.74 6.77
N ILE A 195 -4.23 -23.22 6.55
CA ILE A 195 -5.26 -22.46 5.84
C ILE A 195 -5.94 -21.45 6.77
N PHE A 196 -6.27 -21.86 8.00
CA PHE A 196 -7.12 -21.05 8.89
C PHE A 196 -6.35 -20.30 9.98
N LEU A 197 -5.20 -20.83 10.42
CA LEU A 197 -4.47 -20.33 11.59
C LEU A 197 -2.98 -20.16 11.27
N ASN A 198 -2.67 -19.66 10.08
CA ASN A 198 -1.29 -19.44 9.65
C ASN A 198 -0.64 -18.33 10.52
N PRO A 199 0.40 -18.65 11.32
CA PRO A 199 1.03 -17.68 12.23
C PRO A 199 1.56 -16.45 11.50
N GLN A 200 2.18 -16.64 10.32
CA GLN A 200 2.71 -15.56 9.51
C GLN A 200 1.59 -14.62 9.05
N MET A 201 0.48 -15.17 8.55
CA MET A 201 -0.66 -14.36 8.11
C MET A 201 -1.33 -13.62 9.26
N ILE A 202 -1.36 -14.20 10.46
CA ILE A 202 -1.89 -13.53 11.65
C ILE A 202 -1.05 -12.29 11.97
N VAL A 203 0.28 -12.43 11.98
CA VAL A 203 1.20 -11.32 12.24
C VAL A 203 1.10 -10.26 11.14
N ALA A 204 1.06 -10.67 9.86
CA ALA A 204 0.90 -9.78 8.73
C ALA A 204 -0.43 -8.99 8.77
N ALA A 205 -1.52 -9.65 9.16
CA ALA A 205 -2.84 -9.05 9.22
C ALA A 205 -3.06 -8.17 10.47
N ALA A 206 -2.36 -8.44 11.57
CA ALA A 206 -2.63 -7.80 12.87
C ALA A 206 -2.64 -6.25 12.82
N PRO A 207 -1.68 -5.54 12.20
CA PRO A 207 -1.71 -4.08 12.14
C PRO A 207 -2.91 -3.54 11.35
N ASN A 208 -3.26 -4.20 10.24
CA ASN A 208 -4.39 -3.83 9.39
C ASN A 208 -5.73 -4.07 10.10
N LEU A 209 -5.87 -5.22 10.77
CA LEU A 209 -7.04 -5.54 11.58
C LEU A 209 -7.20 -4.59 12.76
N PHE A 210 -6.09 -4.23 13.43
CA PHE A 210 -6.13 -3.25 14.52
C PHE A 210 -6.58 -1.87 14.03
N THR A 211 -6.07 -1.44 12.88
CA THR A 211 -6.52 -0.19 12.25
C THR A 211 -8.01 -0.25 11.87
N GLY A 212 -8.46 -1.37 11.29
CA GLY A 212 -9.88 -1.60 10.97
C GLY A 212 -10.77 -1.64 12.21
N PHE A 213 -10.29 -2.23 13.31
CA PHE A 213 -10.95 -2.23 14.60
C PHE A 213 -11.12 -0.80 15.14
N LEU A 214 -10.06 0.01 15.13
CA LEU A 214 -10.13 1.41 15.56
C LEU A 214 -11.12 2.23 14.71
N ARG A 215 -11.14 2.01 13.39
CA ARG A 215 -12.13 2.63 12.50
C ARG A 215 -13.55 2.21 12.85
N SER A 216 -13.77 0.92 13.10
CA SER A 216 -15.09 0.39 13.48
C SER A 216 -15.56 0.95 14.82
N LEU A 217 -14.63 1.08 15.78
CA LEU A 217 -14.89 1.73 17.06
C LEU A 217 -15.27 3.21 16.86
N GLY A 218 -14.54 3.92 16.00
CA GLY A 218 -14.85 5.30 15.63
C GLY A 218 -16.24 5.46 15.00
N LEU A 219 -16.66 4.55 14.12
CA LEU A 219 -18.01 4.54 13.55
C LEU A 219 -19.09 4.49 14.64
N VAL A 220 -18.93 3.62 15.63
CA VAL A 220 -19.90 3.47 16.72
C VAL A 220 -19.86 4.67 17.66
N LEU A 221 -18.65 5.11 18.06
CA LEU A 221 -18.46 6.23 18.98
C LEU A 221 -18.96 7.56 18.43
N VAL A 222 -19.04 7.72 17.11
CA VAL A 222 -19.60 8.93 16.49
C VAL A 222 -21.05 8.71 16.05
N GLY A 223 -21.34 7.60 15.36
CA GLY A 223 -22.65 7.31 14.79
C GLY A 223 -23.73 7.12 15.84
N PHE A 224 -23.42 6.44 16.96
CA PHE A 224 -24.41 6.17 18.00
C PHE A 224 -24.80 7.44 18.79
N PRO A 225 -23.86 8.30 19.23
CA PRO A 225 -24.23 9.58 19.85
C PRO A 225 -25.01 10.51 18.93
N LEU A 226 -24.78 10.48 17.61
CA LEU A 226 -25.60 11.22 16.65
C LEU A 226 -27.01 10.62 16.51
N ALA A 227 -27.14 9.30 16.61
CA ALA A 227 -28.42 8.61 16.54
C ALA A 227 -29.37 8.95 17.71
N ILE A 228 -28.83 9.24 18.90
CA ILE A 228 -29.61 9.54 20.11
C ILE A 228 -30.52 10.77 19.94
N PRO A 229 -30.01 11.99 19.64
CA PRO A 229 -30.86 13.16 19.48
C PRO A 229 -31.80 13.02 18.27
N ILE A 230 -31.37 12.38 17.18
CA ILE A 230 -32.21 12.13 16.01
C ILE A 230 -33.37 11.19 16.39
N GLY A 231 -33.08 10.08 17.08
CA GLY A 231 -34.09 9.14 17.54
C GLY A 231 -35.07 9.77 18.53
N LEU A 232 -34.57 10.61 19.45
CA LEU A 232 -35.42 11.34 20.40
C LEU A 232 -36.35 12.32 19.68
N ALA A 233 -35.83 13.08 18.71
CA ALA A 233 -36.65 13.98 17.90
C ALA A 233 -37.74 13.22 17.12
N ILE A 234 -37.39 12.11 16.49
CA ILE A 234 -38.34 11.27 15.75
C ILE A 234 -39.39 10.66 16.68
N SER A 235 -39.01 10.27 17.91
CA SER A 235 -39.96 9.80 18.93
C SER A 235 -41.02 10.86 19.25
N PHE A 236 -40.61 12.13 19.43
CA PHE A 236 -41.55 13.23 19.64
C PHE A 236 -42.47 13.47 18.44
N LEU A 237 -41.93 13.44 17.21
CA LEU A 237 -42.74 13.54 15.99
C LEU A 237 -43.80 12.43 15.92
N ARG A 238 -43.43 11.21 16.35
CA ARG A 238 -44.33 10.05 16.35
C ARG A 238 -45.44 10.15 17.39
N MET A 239 -45.23 10.89 18.47
CA MET A 239 -46.26 11.18 19.48
C MET A 239 -47.03 12.48 19.22
N SER A 240 -46.67 13.24 18.18
CA SER A 240 -47.29 14.53 17.88
C SER A 240 -48.80 14.39 17.63
N LYS A 241 -49.55 15.43 18.01
CA LYS A 241 -50.99 15.56 17.71
C LYS A 241 -51.25 15.77 16.21
N LEU A 242 -50.27 16.34 15.49
CA LEU A 242 -50.36 16.58 14.05
C LEU A 242 -50.24 15.26 13.28
N ARG A 243 -51.31 14.91 12.55
CA ARG A 243 -51.38 13.65 11.79
C ARG A 243 -50.25 13.51 10.77
N ILE A 244 -49.85 14.61 10.12
CA ILE A 244 -48.80 14.64 9.11
C ILE A 244 -47.44 14.26 9.73
N LEU A 245 -47.05 14.88 10.85
CA LEU A 245 -45.77 14.59 11.50
C LEU A 245 -45.69 13.14 11.99
N ARG A 246 -46.79 12.64 12.54
CA ARG A 246 -46.92 11.24 12.97
C ARG A 246 -46.80 10.27 11.79
N PHE A 247 -47.39 10.61 10.65
CA PHE A 247 -47.33 9.79 9.44
C PHE A 247 -45.92 9.74 8.86
N ILE A 248 -45.25 10.89 8.69
CA ILE A 248 -43.88 10.97 8.13
C ILE A 248 -42.89 10.21 9.02
N SER A 249 -42.91 10.45 10.34
CA SER A 249 -42.06 9.73 11.29
C SER A 249 -42.38 8.23 11.32
N GLY A 250 -43.65 7.85 11.17
CA GLY A 250 -44.07 6.47 11.04
C GLY A 250 -43.48 5.78 9.81
N ILE A 251 -43.52 6.43 8.63
CA ILE A 251 -42.89 5.91 7.41
C ILE A 251 -41.40 5.73 7.62
N TYR A 252 -40.70 6.75 8.09
CA TYR A 252 -39.26 6.69 8.33
C TYR A 252 -38.90 5.46 9.18
N VAL A 253 -39.52 5.32 10.36
CA VAL A 253 -39.17 4.23 11.26
C VAL A 253 -39.55 2.87 10.67
N ASN A 254 -40.71 2.76 10.03
CA ASN A 254 -41.15 1.49 9.45
C ASN A 254 -40.27 1.05 8.29
N VAL A 255 -39.83 1.98 7.42
CA VAL A 255 -38.92 1.68 6.31
C VAL A 255 -37.53 1.30 6.83
N ILE A 256 -36.96 2.10 7.73
CA ILE A 256 -35.60 1.87 8.23
C ILE A 256 -35.52 0.58 9.07
N ARG A 257 -36.52 0.28 9.91
CA ARG A 257 -36.54 -0.98 10.68
C ARG A 257 -37.02 -2.18 9.87
N GLY A 258 -37.75 -1.94 8.77
CA GLY A 258 -38.26 -2.97 7.87
C GLY A 258 -37.31 -3.35 6.74
N THR A 259 -36.22 -2.60 6.56
CA THR A 259 -35.20 -2.87 5.53
C THR A 259 -33.90 -3.37 6.17
N PRO A 260 -33.22 -4.37 5.58
CA PRO A 260 -31.92 -4.82 6.09
C PRO A 260 -30.90 -3.69 6.10
N LEU A 261 -30.10 -3.57 7.18
CA LEU A 261 -29.01 -2.59 7.25
C LEU A 261 -28.03 -2.75 6.08
N PHE A 262 -27.75 -3.98 5.67
CA PHE A 262 -26.93 -4.25 4.49
C PHE A 262 -27.48 -3.57 3.23
N LEU A 263 -28.79 -3.60 3.01
CA LEU A 263 -29.41 -2.93 1.86
C LEU A 263 -29.30 -1.40 1.97
N GLN A 264 -29.42 -0.85 3.19
CA GLN A 264 -29.24 0.60 3.42
C GLN A 264 -27.81 1.03 3.10
N ILE A 265 -26.82 0.26 3.52
CA ILE A 265 -25.40 0.47 3.16
C ILE A 265 -25.23 0.37 1.65
N TYR A 266 -25.78 -0.67 1.01
CA TYR A 266 -25.66 -0.87 -0.43
C TYR A 266 -26.24 0.32 -1.23
N ILE A 267 -27.45 0.78 -0.88
CA ILE A 267 -28.07 1.94 -1.52
C ILE A 267 -27.24 3.21 -1.26
N ALA A 268 -26.67 3.36 -0.06
CA ALA A 268 -25.84 4.50 0.25
C ALA A 268 -24.55 4.51 -0.59
N PHE A 269 -23.78 3.42 -0.57
CA PHE A 269 -22.46 3.36 -1.18
C PHE A 269 -22.50 3.24 -2.71
N PHE A 270 -23.50 2.55 -3.26
CA PHE A 270 -23.61 2.38 -4.71
C PHE A 270 -24.67 3.30 -5.31
N GLY A 271 -25.80 3.52 -4.64
CA GLY A 271 -26.91 4.33 -5.15
C GLY A 271 -26.64 5.84 -5.19
N LEU A 272 -26.05 6.44 -4.16
CA LEU A 272 -25.76 7.89 -4.16
C LEU A 272 -24.78 8.31 -5.26
N PRO A 273 -23.67 7.58 -5.51
CA PRO A 273 -22.77 7.89 -6.62
C PRO A 273 -23.46 7.86 -7.99
N PHE A 274 -24.44 6.98 -8.22
CA PHE A 274 -25.23 7.00 -9.47
C PHE A 274 -26.04 8.29 -9.64
N LEU A 275 -26.37 8.99 -8.54
CA LEU A 275 -27.03 10.29 -8.55
C LEU A 275 -26.05 11.47 -8.60
N GLY A 276 -24.74 11.21 -8.74
CA GLY A 276 -23.68 12.23 -8.75
C GLY A 276 -23.35 12.80 -7.38
N ILE A 277 -23.80 12.16 -6.30
CA ILE A 277 -23.51 12.58 -4.93
C ILE A 277 -22.32 11.77 -4.42
N SER A 278 -21.19 12.43 -4.20
CA SER A 278 -19.98 11.82 -3.66
C SER A 278 -19.75 12.31 -2.24
N ILE A 279 -19.82 11.39 -1.28
CA ILE A 279 -19.55 11.61 0.15
C ILE A 279 -18.40 10.70 0.53
N ASP A 280 -17.53 11.14 1.44
CA ASP A 280 -16.50 10.27 2.02
C ASP A 280 -17.11 8.98 2.59
N ASP A 281 -16.52 7.83 2.24
CA ASP A 281 -17.01 6.50 2.58
C ASP A 281 -17.16 6.30 4.10
N TYR A 282 -16.20 6.81 4.87
CA TYR A 282 -16.23 6.68 6.32
C TYR A 282 -17.36 7.52 6.91
N LEU A 283 -17.51 8.77 6.48
CA LEU A 283 -18.63 9.63 6.87
C LEU A 283 -19.98 9.03 6.45
N LEU A 284 -20.08 8.47 5.24
CA LEU A 284 -21.30 7.83 4.75
C LEU A 284 -21.69 6.63 5.63
N GLY A 285 -20.71 5.83 6.05
CA GLY A 285 -20.90 4.75 7.03
C GLY A 285 -21.46 5.25 8.35
N ILE A 286 -20.96 6.39 8.88
CA ILE A 286 -21.48 7.03 10.10
C ILE A 286 -22.95 7.43 9.90
N ILE A 287 -23.28 8.07 8.78
CA ILE A 287 -24.64 8.55 8.49
C ILE A 287 -25.62 7.38 8.43
N VAL A 288 -25.28 6.32 7.68
CA VAL A 288 -26.13 5.14 7.54
C VAL A 288 -26.34 4.46 8.90
N LEU A 289 -25.28 4.30 9.69
CA LEU A 289 -25.35 3.73 11.03
C LEU A 289 -26.23 4.58 11.96
N ALA A 290 -26.07 5.91 11.92
CA ALA A 290 -26.84 6.84 12.73
C ALA A 290 -28.32 6.85 12.35
N MET A 291 -28.63 6.85 11.04
CA MET A 291 -30.00 6.74 10.54
C MET A 291 -30.65 5.44 10.98
N ASN A 292 -29.97 4.31 10.78
CA ASN A 292 -30.48 3.00 11.20
C ASN A 292 -30.76 2.98 12.71
N SER A 293 -29.75 3.32 13.51
CA SER A 293 -29.84 3.29 14.97
C SER A 293 -30.90 4.26 15.49
N SER A 294 -31.06 5.45 14.89
CA SER A 294 -32.05 6.46 15.31
C SER A 294 -33.49 5.95 15.16
N ALA A 295 -33.78 5.12 14.17
CA ALA A 295 -35.12 4.54 13.97
C ALA A 295 -35.46 3.54 15.07
N TYR A 296 -34.49 2.74 15.53
CA TYR A 296 -34.67 1.84 16.68
C TYR A 296 -34.77 2.64 17.98
N LEU A 297 -33.89 3.61 18.20
CA LEU A 297 -33.91 4.51 19.35
C LEU A 297 -35.23 5.27 19.46
N ALA A 298 -35.80 5.74 18.34
CA ALA A 298 -37.10 6.42 18.34
C ALA A 298 -38.21 5.55 18.95
N GLU A 299 -38.21 4.25 18.68
CA GLU A 299 -39.20 3.32 19.25
C GLU A 299 -38.92 2.97 20.70
N ILE A 300 -37.64 2.82 21.06
CA ILE A 300 -37.22 2.62 22.45
C ILE A 300 -37.64 3.83 23.30
N PHE A 301 -37.34 5.05 22.85
CA PHE A 301 -37.76 6.27 23.56
C PHE A 301 -39.27 6.40 23.63
N ARG A 302 -40.00 6.13 22.53
CA ARG A 302 -41.47 6.19 22.53
C ARG A 302 -42.07 5.19 23.52
N ALA A 303 -41.57 3.95 23.52
CA ALA A 303 -42.00 2.92 24.46
C ALA A 303 -41.64 3.29 25.91
N GLY A 304 -40.44 3.83 26.14
CA GLY A 304 -39.99 4.32 27.43
C GLY A 304 -40.91 5.41 27.99
N ILE A 305 -41.27 6.41 27.16
CA ILE A 305 -42.19 7.49 27.54
C ILE A 305 -43.60 6.93 27.85
N GLN A 306 -44.10 6.03 27.01
CA GLN A 306 -45.42 5.40 27.20
C GLN A 306 -45.48 4.47 28.43
N SER A 307 -44.35 3.97 28.89
CA SER A 307 -44.30 3.13 30.09
C SER A 307 -44.57 3.91 31.38
N ILE A 308 -44.43 5.24 31.37
CA ILE A 308 -44.61 6.08 32.56
C ILE A 308 -46.09 6.09 32.96
N HIS A 309 -46.36 5.87 34.26
CA HIS A 309 -47.71 5.82 34.79
C HIS A 309 -48.45 7.14 34.53
N LYS A 310 -49.70 7.07 34.04
CA LYS A 310 -50.52 8.26 33.71
C LYS A 310 -50.64 9.24 34.87
N GLY A 311 -50.66 8.74 36.11
CA GLY A 311 -50.69 9.58 37.32
C GLY A 311 -49.53 10.59 37.43
N GLN A 312 -48.37 10.34 36.82
CA GLN A 312 -47.27 11.33 36.77
C GLN A 312 -47.61 12.52 35.86
N PHE A 313 -48.29 12.25 34.73
CA PHE A 313 -48.79 13.30 33.85
C PHE A 313 -49.93 14.09 34.53
N GLU A 314 -50.85 13.40 35.20
CA GLU A 314 -51.98 14.04 35.91
C GLU A 314 -51.53 14.87 37.11
N ALA A 315 -50.59 14.37 37.91
CA ALA A 315 -50.03 15.09 39.06
C ALA A 315 -49.29 16.37 38.64
N SER A 316 -48.44 16.30 37.60
CA SER A 316 -47.70 17.47 37.11
C SER A 316 -48.61 18.54 36.53
N MET A 317 -49.63 18.15 35.76
CA MET A 317 -50.65 19.06 35.26
C MET A 317 -51.49 19.69 36.40
N SER A 318 -51.74 18.93 37.48
CA SER A 318 -52.45 19.44 38.67
C SER A 318 -51.65 20.48 39.46
N LEU A 319 -50.31 20.44 39.35
CA LEU A 319 -49.40 21.45 39.89
C LEU A 319 -49.22 22.67 38.97
N GLY A 320 -50.00 22.76 37.88
CA GLY A 320 -49.98 23.89 36.94
C GLY A 320 -48.87 23.83 35.88
N MET A 321 -48.16 22.70 35.75
CA MET A 321 -47.14 22.54 34.71
C MET A 321 -47.81 22.43 33.33
N ASN A 322 -47.23 23.09 32.33
CA ASN A 322 -47.64 22.88 30.94
C ASN A 322 -47.03 21.59 30.35
N GLY A 323 -47.53 21.12 29.21
CA GLY A 323 -47.09 19.84 28.63
C GLY A 323 -45.59 19.75 28.32
N ILE A 324 -44.93 20.86 27.99
CA ILE A 324 -43.47 20.90 27.76
C ILE A 324 -42.74 20.76 29.10
N GLN A 325 -43.17 21.50 30.13
CA GLN A 325 -42.62 21.40 31.47
C GLN A 325 -42.81 20.00 32.05
N THR A 326 -44.01 19.41 31.95
CA THR A 326 -44.27 18.02 32.35
C THR A 326 -43.31 17.06 31.65
N MET A 327 -43.13 17.20 30.34
CA MET A 327 -42.25 16.34 29.57
C MET A 327 -40.79 16.43 30.03
N PHE A 328 -40.21 17.63 30.09
CA PHE A 328 -38.79 17.82 30.38
C PHE A 328 -38.41 17.63 31.85
N PHE A 329 -39.25 18.07 32.79
CA PHE A 329 -38.90 18.04 34.21
C PHE A 329 -39.35 16.77 34.94
N VAL A 330 -40.39 16.08 34.43
CA VAL A 330 -40.97 14.91 35.12
C VAL A 330 -40.77 13.63 34.31
N ILE A 331 -41.18 13.62 33.04
CA ILE A 331 -41.30 12.39 32.25
C ILE A 331 -39.97 11.93 31.64
N ILE A 332 -39.21 12.83 31.00
CA ILE A 332 -37.91 12.50 30.38
C ILE A 332 -36.91 11.95 31.40
N PRO A 333 -36.68 12.56 32.58
CA PRO A 333 -35.74 12.02 33.57
C PRO A 333 -36.11 10.61 34.04
N GLN A 334 -37.41 10.30 34.15
CA GLN A 334 -37.88 8.95 34.47
C GLN A 334 -37.70 7.98 33.30
N THR A 335 -37.91 8.45 32.08
CA THR A 335 -37.72 7.66 30.85
C THR A 335 -36.25 7.26 30.68
N VAL A 336 -35.31 8.18 30.89
CA VAL A 336 -33.86 7.91 30.80
C VAL A 336 -33.40 6.85 31.79
N ARG A 337 -34.08 6.67 32.92
CA ARG A 337 -33.77 5.58 33.86
C ARG A 337 -34.31 4.21 33.41
N ARG A 338 -35.25 4.19 32.46
CA ARG A 338 -35.94 2.98 31.97
C ARG A 338 -35.41 2.50 30.62
N VAL A 339 -34.62 3.33 29.94
CA VAL A 339 -34.03 3.12 28.62
C VAL A 339 -32.53 2.98 28.79
#